data_AF-A0A7D5RQK9-F1
#
_entry.id   AF-A0A7D5RQK9-F1
#
_cell.length_a   1.000
_cell.length_b   1.000
_cell.length_c   1.000
_cell.angle_alpha   90.00
_cell.angle_beta   90.00
_cell.angle_gamma   90.00
#
_symmetry.space_group_name_H-M   'P 1'
#
loop_
_entity.id
_entity.type
_entity.pdbx_description
1 polymer ?
#
loop_
_entity_poly.entity_id
_entity_poly.type
_entity_poly.pdbx_seq_one_letter_code
_entity_poly.pdbx_strand_id
1 'polypeptide(L)'
;MIIRKITEAGYKVAEVTGRKYELQINPKTNKALVMTRKRVNTNDAFRQFNNNEVDVLLINQSGSTGASAHAIVTPKVSKEQVKQRVMIVLQAELDINTEVQKRGRINRTGQIFKPIYDYVNSAIPAEKRLMMMLQKKLKSLDANTTSNQKSSTKILDVPDFLNKYGDRIVAEYLKENMEVNMLLDDPLGLATREVDGVELEDAAHRVSGRVAVLSTAMQQDFYNEISNRYNEYVEYLKQIGEYDLEVEAMDLQTETKSMRPVIVGKGGTSEFGDDSILETVMANVLKKPFTTQELGNLLAEALQGRDGREIQKEVTLEYEGYIEEQLKKEIADNVAHYEELMQNVPQEKKILKLVEKGNSVESQEAIKARTSELHKAMADAEEKIKKGYNNRKLYLESIFNSFYIGRNLSYPVNSYDGGQELAPAVFLGFIIDKKKKNPYAPSAMRLRFALASGNKYIAIPASYSQDVRAIIGASVGLPHLDKEALLAKWESAIKENIVDRKLRHIITGNVLQAFGAYKGKLVSYTTIDGGIKKGILMPEYWEPGNAVQQKTVVPISRAMKVIRSMTSGSSITTNNLISIFKQSGVTYKILVSSARSRGGMFTSILTS
;
A
#
# COMPACT_ATOMS: atom_id res chain seq x y z
N MET A 1 -13.84 -24.36 -32.19
CA MET A 1 -13.10 -25.29 -31.29
C MET A 1 -13.68 -25.35 -29.89
N ILE A 2 -13.84 -24.22 -29.17
CA ILE A 2 -14.38 -24.20 -27.79
C ILE A 2 -15.80 -24.80 -27.70
N ILE A 3 -16.75 -24.31 -28.52
CA ILE A 3 -18.13 -24.80 -28.53
C ILE A 3 -18.17 -26.31 -28.76
N ARG A 4 -17.41 -26.80 -29.74
CA ARG A 4 -17.29 -28.23 -30.04
C ARG A 4 -16.88 -29.04 -28.81
N LYS A 5 -15.84 -28.63 -28.09
CA LYS A 5 -15.39 -29.33 -26.86
C LYS A 5 -16.47 -29.33 -25.78
N ILE A 6 -17.17 -28.20 -25.59
CA ILE A 6 -18.25 -28.07 -24.61
C ILE A 6 -19.43 -28.99 -24.97
N THR A 7 -19.78 -29.05 -26.25
CA THR A 7 -20.86 -29.92 -26.75
C THR A 7 -20.47 -31.39 -26.72
N GLU A 8 -19.22 -31.75 -27.05
CA GLU A 8 -18.68 -33.11 -26.90
C GLU A 8 -18.68 -33.57 -25.43
N ALA A 9 -18.51 -32.65 -24.48
CA ALA A 9 -18.65 -32.91 -23.05
C ALA A 9 -20.12 -33.01 -22.57
N GLY A 10 -21.11 -32.89 -23.48
CA GLY A 10 -22.54 -33.10 -23.19
C GLY A 10 -23.34 -31.84 -22.87
N TYR A 11 -22.75 -30.64 -22.94
CA TYR A 11 -23.44 -29.40 -22.60
C TYR A 11 -24.09 -28.71 -23.81
N LYS A 12 -25.26 -28.10 -23.59
CA LYS A 12 -25.95 -27.29 -24.62
C LYS A 12 -25.47 -25.85 -24.59
N VAL A 13 -25.10 -25.30 -25.74
CA VAL A 13 -24.47 -23.98 -25.85
C VAL A 13 -25.31 -23.03 -26.72
N ALA A 14 -25.56 -21.82 -26.22
CA ALA A 14 -25.99 -20.68 -27.03
C ALA A 14 -24.85 -19.66 -27.15
N GLU A 15 -24.58 -19.16 -28.36
CA GLU A 15 -23.49 -18.21 -28.60
C GLU A 15 -24.02 -16.84 -29.07
N VAL A 16 -23.57 -15.76 -28.42
CA VAL A 16 -23.84 -14.36 -28.75
C VAL A 16 -22.50 -13.60 -28.86
N THR A 17 -21.76 -13.90 -29.92
CA THR A 17 -20.42 -13.34 -30.17
C THR A 17 -20.32 -12.45 -31.41
N GLY A 18 -21.41 -12.29 -32.17
CA GLY A 18 -21.40 -11.58 -33.46
C GLY A 18 -20.66 -12.28 -34.61
N ARG A 19 -19.88 -13.35 -34.32
CA ARG A 19 -19.12 -14.12 -35.31
C ARG A 19 -20.03 -14.69 -36.42
N LYS A 20 -19.59 -14.56 -37.68
CA LYS A 20 -20.33 -14.99 -38.89
C LYS A 20 -20.02 -16.42 -39.31
N TYR A 21 -18.81 -16.87 -39.05
CA TYR A 21 -18.30 -18.15 -39.52
C TYR A 21 -17.94 -19.06 -38.35
N GLU A 22 -18.07 -20.36 -38.57
CA GLU A 22 -17.58 -21.41 -37.69
C GLU A 22 -16.63 -22.33 -38.45
N LEU A 23 -15.77 -23.01 -37.70
CA LEU A 23 -14.73 -23.88 -38.25
C LEU A 23 -14.98 -25.31 -37.78
N GLN A 24 -15.29 -26.19 -38.72
CA GLN A 24 -15.55 -27.61 -38.49
C GLN A 24 -14.29 -28.41 -38.86
N ILE A 25 -13.59 -28.90 -37.85
CA ILE A 25 -12.36 -29.70 -38.03
C ILE A 25 -12.75 -31.16 -38.21
N ASN A 26 -12.29 -31.79 -39.28
CA ASN A 26 -12.36 -33.25 -39.41
C ASN A 26 -11.21 -33.87 -38.59
N PRO A 27 -11.51 -34.60 -37.50
CA PRO A 27 -10.47 -35.15 -36.62
C PRO A 27 -9.58 -36.20 -37.28
N LYS A 28 -10.02 -36.82 -38.39
CA LYS A 28 -9.24 -37.86 -39.09
C LYS A 28 -8.23 -37.30 -40.09
N THR A 29 -8.52 -36.14 -40.68
CA THR A 29 -7.69 -35.57 -41.76
C THR A 29 -6.99 -34.27 -41.38
N ASN A 30 -7.28 -33.75 -40.18
CA ASN A 30 -6.84 -32.45 -39.69
C ASN A 30 -7.15 -31.27 -40.63
N LYS A 31 -8.07 -31.47 -41.58
CA LYS A 31 -8.58 -30.44 -42.49
C LYS A 31 -9.78 -29.74 -41.84
N ALA A 32 -9.91 -28.45 -42.08
CA ALA A 32 -10.98 -27.62 -41.53
C ALA A 32 -11.84 -27.03 -42.65
N LEU A 33 -13.16 -27.13 -42.49
CA LEU A 33 -14.13 -26.44 -43.35
C LEU A 33 -14.66 -25.20 -42.62
N VAL A 34 -14.69 -24.07 -43.33
CA VAL A 34 -15.28 -22.82 -42.84
C VAL A 34 -16.72 -22.75 -43.32
N MET A 35 -17.67 -22.66 -42.39
CA MET A 35 -19.09 -22.61 -42.69
C MET A 35 -19.74 -21.35 -42.12
N THR A 36 -20.86 -20.94 -42.71
CA THR A 36 -21.70 -19.86 -42.16
C THR A 36 -22.44 -20.36 -40.93
N ARG A 37 -22.34 -19.58 -39.85
CA ARG A 37 -22.97 -19.91 -38.58
C ARG A 37 -24.44 -19.52 -38.58
N LYS A 38 -25.30 -20.38 -38.03
CA LYS A 38 -26.69 -20.01 -37.69
C LYS A 38 -26.71 -19.03 -36.50
N ARG A 39 -27.09 -17.78 -36.76
CA ARG A 39 -27.19 -16.74 -35.73
C ARG A 39 -28.46 -16.93 -34.89
N VAL A 40 -28.31 -16.95 -33.58
CA VAL A 40 -29.42 -16.91 -32.62
C VAL A 40 -29.62 -15.46 -32.19
N ASN A 41 -30.88 -15.02 -32.06
CA ASN A 41 -31.19 -13.70 -31.54
C ASN A 41 -30.71 -13.59 -30.08
N THR A 42 -30.09 -12.46 -29.72
CA THR A 42 -29.57 -12.23 -28.36
C THR A 42 -30.62 -12.46 -27.28
N ASN A 43 -31.83 -11.90 -27.42
CA ASN A 43 -32.86 -12.02 -26.39
C ASN A 43 -33.35 -13.47 -26.24
N ASP A 44 -33.42 -14.22 -27.34
CA ASP A 44 -33.80 -15.63 -27.32
C ASP A 44 -32.74 -16.48 -26.61
N ALA A 45 -31.45 -16.25 -26.88
CA ALA A 45 -30.36 -16.98 -26.24
C ALA A 45 -30.36 -16.78 -24.71
N PHE A 46 -30.56 -15.56 -24.24
CA PHE A 46 -30.66 -15.25 -22.81
C PHE A 46 -31.92 -15.86 -22.18
N ARG A 47 -33.06 -15.85 -22.87
CA ARG A 47 -34.28 -16.53 -22.41
C ARG A 47 -34.08 -18.04 -22.28
N GLN A 48 -33.48 -18.67 -23.29
CA GLN A 48 -33.18 -20.11 -23.27
C GLN A 48 -32.27 -20.47 -22.09
N PHE A 49 -31.27 -19.63 -21.80
CA PHE A 49 -30.37 -19.82 -20.66
C PHE A 49 -31.08 -19.67 -19.31
N ASN A 50 -31.94 -18.66 -19.17
CA ASN A 50 -32.74 -18.48 -17.95
C ASN A 50 -33.73 -19.63 -17.73
N ASN A 51 -34.27 -20.22 -18.80
CA ASN A 51 -35.18 -21.36 -18.76
C ASN A 51 -34.48 -22.72 -18.62
N ASN A 52 -33.16 -22.76 -18.38
CA ASN A 52 -32.36 -23.99 -18.35
C ASN A 52 -32.44 -24.84 -19.64
N GLU A 53 -32.79 -24.25 -20.78
CA GLU A 53 -32.82 -24.92 -22.09
C GLU A 53 -31.40 -25.07 -22.69
N VAL A 54 -30.51 -24.15 -22.32
CA VAL A 54 -29.07 -24.20 -22.61
C VAL A 54 -28.28 -24.06 -21.32
N ASP A 55 -27.17 -24.78 -21.22
CA ASP A 55 -26.32 -24.84 -20.04
C ASP A 55 -25.22 -23.76 -20.07
N VAL A 56 -24.79 -23.36 -21.27
CA VAL A 56 -23.69 -22.39 -21.46
C VAL A 56 -24.12 -21.28 -22.40
N LEU A 57 -24.00 -20.04 -21.95
CA LEU A 57 -24.19 -18.84 -22.75
C LEU A 57 -22.82 -18.19 -23.05
N LEU A 58 -22.33 -18.35 -24.28
CA LEU A 58 -21.06 -17.78 -24.72
C LEU A 58 -21.27 -16.35 -25.23
N ILE A 59 -20.75 -15.35 -24.54
CA ILE A 59 -20.91 -13.93 -24.89
C ILE A 59 -19.57 -13.23 -25.16
N ASN A 60 -19.58 -12.18 -25.97
CA ASN A 60 -18.50 -11.19 -26.06
C ASN A 60 -19.05 -9.76 -25.88
N GLN A 61 -18.32 -8.74 -26.34
CA GLN A 61 -18.80 -7.35 -26.35
C GLN A 61 -20.17 -7.20 -27.06
N SER A 62 -20.47 -7.97 -28.11
CA SER A 62 -21.77 -7.94 -28.79
C SER A 62 -22.94 -8.47 -27.95
N GLY A 63 -22.66 -9.15 -26.84
CA GLY A 63 -23.64 -9.57 -25.83
C GLY A 63 -23.80 -8.57 -24.68
N SER A 64 -23.07 -7.44 -24.68
CA SER A 64 -23.09 -6.48 -23.57
C SER A 64 -24.41 -5.71 -23.44
N THR A 65 -25.18 -5.57 -24.52
CA THR A 65 -26.46 -4.83 -24.59
C THR A 65 -27.72 -5.72 -24.49
N GLY A 66 -27.61 -6.96 -24.00
CA GLY A 66 -28.71 -7.94 -23.96
C GLY A 66 -29.56 -7.98 -22.67
N ALA A 67 -30.52 -8.91 -22.64
CA ALA A 67 -31.36 -9.23 -21.48
C ALA A 67 -30.54 -9.68 -20.25
N SER A 68 -31.19 -9.81 -19.08
CA SER A 68 -30.51 -10.28 -17.87
C SER A 68 -30.39 -11.82 -17.85
N ALA A 69 -29.36 -12.34 -17.18
CA ALA A 69 -29.03 -13.76 -17.07
C ALA A 69 -28.87 -14.22 -15.59
N HIS A 70 -29.55 -13.54 -14.67
CA HIS A 70 -29.44 -13.75 -13.23
C HIS A 70 -30.26 -14.96 -12.74
N ALA A 71 -29.96 -15.46 -11.53
CA ALA A 71 -30.60 -16.64 -10.96
C ALA A 71 -32.02 -16.32 -10.45
N ILE A 72 -33.05 -16.51 -11.29
CA ILE A 72 -34.46 -16.26 -10.95
C ILE A 72 -35.39 -17.39 -11.39
N VAL A 73 -36.58 -17.40 -10.78
CA VAL A 73 -37.72 -18.22 -11.23
C VAL A 73 -38.21 -17.70 -12.58
N THR A 74 -38.54 -18.60 -13.48
CA THR A 74 -39.17 -18.27 -14.77
C THR A 74 -40.46 -19.07 -14.94
N PRO A 75 -41.29 -18.80 -15.97
CA PRO A 75 -42.48 -19.61 -16.24
C PRO A 75 -42.19 -21.11 -16.46
N LYS A 76 -40.94 -21.48 -16.74
CA LYS A 76 -40.52 -22.88 -16.98
C LYS A 76 -39.61 -23.45 -15.88
N VAL A 77 -39.09 -22.62 -14.98
CA VAL A 77 -38.09 -23.01 -13.98
C VAL A 77 -38.63 -22.62 -12.61
N SER A 78 -38.99 -23.61 -11.79
CA SER A 78 -39.41 -23.40 -10.40
C SER A 78 -38.23 -22.99 -9.52
N LYS A 79 -38.50 -22.54 -8.29
CA LYS A 79 -37.49 -22.08 -7.34
C LYS A 79 -36.41 -23.14 -7.06
N GLU A 80 -36.80 -24.41 -7.00
CA GLU A 80 -35.94 -25.56 -6.72
C GLU A 80 -35.04 -25.92 -7.92
N GLN A 81 -35.44 -25.51 -9.12
CA GLN A 81 -34.73 -25.76 -10.38
C GLN A 81 -33.82 -24.59 -10.79
N VAL A 82 -33.81 -23.49 -10.04
CA VAL A 82 -32.94 -22.35 -10.31
C VAL A 82 -31.49 -22.77 -10.08
N LYS A 83 -30.66 -22.61 -11.11
CA LYS A 83 -29.23 -22.92 -11.05
C LYS A 83 -28.42 -21.68 -10.67
N GLN A 84 -27.34 -21.86 -9.90
CA GLN A 84 -26.37 -20.81 -9.63
C GLN A 84 -25.67 -20.37 -10.93
N ARG A 85 -25.44 -19.07 -11.07
CA ARG A 85 -24.81 -18.50 -12.28
C ARG A 85 -23.33 -18.29 -12.04
N VAL A 86 -22.52 -18.89 -12.91
CA VAL A 86 -21.06 -18.75 -12.93
C VAL A 86 -20.66 -18.06 -14.23
N MET A 87 -19.97 -16.93 -14.13
CA MET A 87 -19.38 -16.24 -15.29
C MET A 87 -17.90 -16.55 -15.35
N ILE A 88 -17.51 -17.31 -16.38
CA ILE A 88 -16.12 -17.65 -16.65
C ILE A 88 -15.54 -16.60 -17.62
N VAL A 89 -14.64 -15.76 -17.12
CA VAL A 89 -13.98 -14.70 -17.88
C VAL A 89 -12.63 -15.21 -18.37
N LEU A 90 -12.56 -15.56 -19.66
CA LEU A 90 -11.32 -15.99 -20.32
C LEU A 90 -10.42 -14.82 -20.73
N GLN A 91 -11.03 -13.68 -21.03
CA GLN A 91 -10.35 -12.45 -21.39
C GLN A 91 -11.17 -11.29 -20.85
N ALA A 92 -10.59 -10.54 -19.93
CA ALA A 92 -11.22 -9.33 -19.40
C ALA A 92 -11.29 -8.25 -20.47
N GLU A 93 -12.33 -7.43 -20.43
CA GLU A 93 -12.44 -6.28 -21.32
C GLU A 93 -11.41 -5.19 -20.96
N LEU A 94 -10.86 -4.53 -21.98
CA LEU A 94 -9.93 -3.41 -21.77
C LEU A 94 -10.64 -2.21 -21.13
N ASP A 95 -11.90 -2.01 -21.50
CA ASP A 95 -12.80 -1.01 -20.93
C ASP A 95 -13.57 -1.59 -19.74
N ILE A 96 -13.36 -0.96 -18.58
CA ILE A 96 -13.97 -1.36 -17.31
C ILE A 96 -15.49 -1.19 -17.31
N ASN A 97 -16.01 -0.20 -18.05
CA ASN A 97 -17.45 0.03 -18.10
C ASN A 97 -18.15 -1.14 -18.78
N THR A 98 -17.57 -1.63 -19.88
CA THR A 98 -18.04 -2.82 -20.58
C THR A 98 -17.95 -4.07 -19.68
N GLU A 99 -16.85 -4.24 -18.93
CA GLU A 99 -16.68 -5.35 -17.98
C GLU A 99 -17.76 -5.33 -16.88
N VAL A 100 -17.99 -4.17 -16.26
CA VAL A 100 -18.99 -4.00 -15.19
C VAL A 100 -20.40 -4.23 -15.72
N GLN A 101 -20.71 -3.74 -16.92
CA GLN A 101 -21.99 -3.99 -17.58
C GLN A 101 -22.22 -5.48 -17.83
N LYS A 102 -21.19 -6.23 -18.24
CA LYS A 102 -21.28 -7.69 -18.39
C LYS A 102 -21.51 -8.38 -17.05
N ARG A 103 -20.76 -8.03 -16.01
CA ARG A 103 -20.94 -8.57 -14.66
C ARG A 103 -22.37 -8.33 -14.14
N GLY A 104 -22.89 -7.12 -14.37
CA GLY A 104 -24.27 -6.75 -14.06
C GLY A 104 -25.36 -7.52 -14.84
N ARG A 105 -25.01 -8.41 -15.79
CA ARG A 105 -26.00 -9.29 -16.45
C ARG A 105 -26.44 -10.43 -15.56
N ILE A 106 -25.53 -10.98 -14.74
CA ILE A 106 -25.83 -12.08 -13.81
C ILE A 106 -26.00 -11.62 -12.36
N ASN A 107 -25.52 -10.41 -12.02
CA ASN A 107 -25.75 -9.78 -10.73
C ASN A 107 -26.85 -8.71 -10.81
N ARG A 108 -28.05 -9.04 -10.35
CA ARG A 108 -29.22 -8.15 -10.36
C ARG A 108 -30.01 -8.30 -9.06
N THR A 109 -30.76 -7.25 -8.71
CA THR A 109 -31.69 -7.27 -7.57
C THR A 109 -32.74 -8.37 -7.76
N GLY A 110 -33.04 -9.13 -6.69
CA GLY A 110 -34.05 -10.20 -6.72
C GLY A 110 -33.53 -11.59 -7.11
N GLN A 111 -32.22 -11.77 -7.30
CA GLN A 111 -31.62 -13.08 -7.53
C GLN A 111 -31.70 -13.98 -6.28
N ILE A 112 -31.99 -15.27 -6.49
CA ILE A 112 -32.05 -16.28 -5.42
C ILE A 112 -30.63 -16.66 -4.95
N PHE A 113 -29.72 -16.86 -5.91
CA PHE A 113 -28.32 -17.17 -5.65
C PHE A 113 -27.43 -16.02 -6.07
N LYS A 114 -26.39 -15.74 -5.27
CA LYS A 114 -25.34 -14.79 -5.66
C LYS A 114 -24.50 -15.39 -6.81
N PRO A 115 -24.11 -14.57 -7.80
CA PRO A 115 -23.27 -15.01 -8.90
C PRO A 115 -21.85 -15.33 -8.43
N ILE A 116 -21.20 -16.23 -9.15
CA ILE A 116 -19.77 -16.52 -9.04
C ILE A 116 -19.06 -15.99 -10.29
N TYR A 117 -17.89 -15.37 -10.11
CA TYR A 117 -17.06 -14.87 -11.20
C TYR A 117 -15.72 -15.59 -11.18
N ASP A 118 -15.45 -16.39 -12.20
CA ASP A 118 -14.20 -17.12 -12.35
C ASP A 118 -13.35 -16.44 -13.42
N TYR A 119 -12.26 -15.81 -13.01
CA TYR A 119 -11.27 -15.25 -13.93
C TYR A 119 -10.23 -16.31 -14.25
N VAL A 120 -10.14 -16.70 -15.52
CA VAL A 120 -9.17 -17.69 -15.98
C VAL A 120 -7.99 -16.96 -16.57
N ASN A 121 -6.83 -17.13 -15.95
CA ASN A 121 -5.55 -16.60 -16.41
C ASN A 121 -4.58 -17.76 -16.70
N SER A 122 -3.60 -17.50 -17.58
CA SER A 122 -2.50 -18.43 -17.76
C SER A 122 -1.53 -18.36 -16.58
N ALA A 123 -0.69 -19.39 -16.46
CA ALA A 123 0.39 -19.42 -15.47
C ALA A 123 1.54 -18.45 -15.80
N ILE A 124 1.46 -17.69 -16.89
CA ILE A 124 2.49 -16.76 -17.32
C ILE A 124 2.48 -15.56 -16.36
N PRO A 125 3.60 -15.24 -15.67
CA PRO A 125 3.64 -14.16 -14.68
C PRO A 125 3.23 -12.79 -15.25
N ALA A 126 3.53 -12.51 -16.51
CA ALA A 126 3.11 -11.27 -17.20
C ALA A 126 1.59 -11.03 -17.16
N GLU A 127 0.76 -12.09 -17.16
CA GLU A 127 -0.69 -11.93 -17.05
C GLU A 127 -1.15 -11.46 -15.66
N LYS A 128 -0.35 -11.68 -14.62
CA LYS A 128 -0.65 -11.16 -13.26
C LYS A 128 -0.80 -9.66 -13.30
N ARG A 129 0.02 -8.93 -14.07
CA ARG A 129 -0.13 -7.47 -14.25
C ARG A 129 -1.51 -7.09 -14.77
N LEU A 130 -2.02 -7.80 -15.79
CA LEU A 130 -3.32 -7.48 -16.39
C LEU A 130 -4.44 -7.61 -15.34
N MET A 131 -4.38 -8.65 -14.53
CA MET A 131 -5.33 -8.86 -13.43
C MET A 131 -5.18 -7.82 -12.32
N MET A 132 -3.94 -7.43 -11.96
CA MET A 132 -3.70 -6.35 -11.00
C MET A 132 -4.23 -5.00 -11.49
N MET A 133 -4.07 -4.72 -12.79
CA MET A 133 -4.62 -3.51 -13.43
C MET A 133 -6.14 -3.53 -13.42
N LEU A 134 -6.75 -4.69 -13.71
CA LEU A 134 -8.19 -4.87 -13.61
C LEU A 134 -8.68 -4.64 -12.17
N GLN A 135 -8.01 -5.22 -11.18
CA GLN A 135 -8.31 -5.01 -9.75
C GLN A 135 -8.24 -3.53 -9.36
N LYS A 136 -7.16 -2.82 -9.73
CA LYS A 136 -7.02 -1.37 -9.46
C LYS A 136 -8.20 -0.57 -10.02
N LYS A 137 -8.60 -0.86 -11.27
CA LYS A 137 -9.76 -0.22 -11.92
C LYS A 137 -11.09 -0.57 -11.24
N LEU A 138 -11.30 -1.82 -10.85
CA LEU A 138 -12.51 -2.26 -10.15
C LEU A 138 -12.65 -1.58 -8.78
N LYS A 139 -11.56 -1.51 -8.00
CA LYS A 139 -11.53 -0.80 -6.71
C LYS A 139 -11.87 0.68 -6.87
N SER A 140 -11.32 1.34 -7.88
CA SER A 140 -11.61 2.75 -8.17
C SER A 140 -13.09 2.99 -8.50
N LEU A 141 -13.74 2.06 -9.20
CA LEU A 141 -15.16 2.16 -9.53
C LEU A 141 -16.07 1.92 -8.31
N ASP A 142 -15.76 0.90 -7.49
CA ASP A 142 -16.49 0.61 -6.25
C ASP A 142 -16.43 1.80 -5.27
N ALA A 143 -15.27 2.47 -5.19
CA ALA A 143 -15.10 3.68 -4.38
C ALA A 143 -16.05 4.83 -4.77
N ASN A 144 -16.46 4.88 -6.04
CA ASN A 144 -17.35 5.92 -6.56
C ASN A 144 -18.84 5.56 -6.48
N THR A 145 -19.21 4.30 -6.22
CA THR A 145 -20.55 3.80 -6.54
C THR A 145 -21.44 3.38 -5.36
N THR A 146 -20.99 3.23 -4.11
CA THR A 146 -21.91 3.10 -2.96
C THR A 146 -21.23 3.13 -1.58
N SER A 147 -21.93 3.65 -0.56
CA SER A 147 -21.55 3.71 0.87
C SER A 147 -21.32 2.35 1.56
N ASN A 148 -21.39 1.23 0.83
CA ASN A 148 -21.32 -0.14 1.33
C ASN A 148 -20.06 -0.87 0.81
N GLN A 149 -18.90 -0.41 1.26
CA GLN A 149 -17.57 -1.02 1.05
C GLN A 149 -17.42 -2.46 1.63
N LYS A 150 -18.51 -3.10 2.09
CA LYS A 150 -18.47 -4.37 2.82
C LYS A 150 -18.44 -5.64 1.97
N SER A 151 -18.47 -5.57 0.63
CA SER A 151 -18.58 -6.79 -0.21
C SER A 151 -17.39 -7.13 -1.11
N SER A 152 -16.27 -6.40 -1.07
CA SER A 152 -15.15 -6.69 -1.96
C SER A 152 -13.79 -6.76 -1.25
N THR A 153 -13.72 -7.52 -0.16
CA THR A 153 -12.45 -8.09 0.30
C THR A 153 -11.90 -9.00 -0.80
N LYS A 154 -10.90 -8.52 -1.55
CA LYS A 154 -10.24 -9.18 -2.71
C LYS A 154 -11.20 -9.71 -3.77
N ILE A 155 -11.58 -8.86 -4.73
CA ILE A 155 -12.36 -9.27 -5.92
C ILE A 155 -11.59 -10.32 -6.75
N LEU A 156 -10.27 -10.20 -6.78
CA LEU A 156 -9.35 -11.09 -7.48
C LEU A 156 -8.25 -11.51 -6.51
N ASP A 157 -7.77 -12.75 -6.65
CA ASP A 157 -6.62 -13.24 -5.91
C ASP A 157 -5.31 -12.84 -6.62
N VAL A 158 -5.03 -11.52 -6.62
CA VAL A 158 -3.79 -10.97 -7.18
C VAL A 158 -3.14 -9.97 -6.24
N PRO A 159 -1.81 -9.76 -6.36
CA PRO A 159 -1.11 -8.80 -5.51
C PRO A 159 -1.65 -7.38 -5.67
N ASP A 160 -1.90 -6.70 -4.56
CA ASP A 160 -2.52 -5.37 -4.57
C ASP A 160 -1.50 -4.23 -4.41
N PHE A 161 -0.28 -4.39 -4.91
CA PHE A 161 0.79 -3.42 -4.71
C PHE A 161 0.76 -2.22 -5.68
N LEU A 162 -0.24 -2.08 -6.56
CA LEU A 162 -0.33 -0.94 -7.49
C LEU A 162 -0.90 0.34 -6.82
N ASN A 163 -0.25 0.80 -5.75
CA ASN A 163 -0.60 1.97 -4.95
C ASN A 163 0.66 2.63 -4.36
N LYS A 164 0.47 3.76 -3.65
CA LYS A 164 1.55 4.56 -3.04
C LYS A 164 2.53 3.75 -2.17
N TYR A 165 2.07 2.69 -1.51
CA TYR A 165 2.93 1.88 -0.65
C TYR A 165 3.76 0.90 -1.47
N GLY A 166 3.17 0.30 -2.52
CA GLY A 166 3.93 -0.54 -3.43
C GLY A 166 4.91 0.24 -4.31
N ASP A 167 4.62 1.50 -4.63
CA ASP A 167 5.57 2.40 -5.32
C ASP A 167 6.90 2.50 -4.57
N ARG A 168 6.85 2.71 -3.26
CA ARG A 168 8.02 2.71 -2.38
C ARG A 168 8.74 1.36 -2.37
N ILE A 169 8.01 0.26 -2.19
CA ILE A 169 8.59 -1.10 -2.11
C ILE A 169 9.30 -1.48 -3.40
N VAL A 170 8.72 -1.14 -4.55
CA VAL A 170 9.32 -1.41 -5.86
C VAL A 170 10.58 -0.57 -6.08
N ALA A 171 10.58 0.70 -5.66
CA ALA A 171 11.77 1.54 -5.74
C ALA A 171 12.91 1.02 -4.84
N GLU A 172 12.60 0.62 -3.60
CA GLU A 172 13.57 -0.02 -2.69
C GLU A 172 14.14 -1.30 -3.29
N TYR A 173 13.29 -2.15 -3.88
CA TYR A 173 13.71 -3.39 -4.54
C TYR A 173 14.68 -3.14 -5.70
N LEU A 174 14.40 -2.16 -6.57
CA LEU A 174 15.28 -1.84 -7.70
C LEU A 174 16.61 -1.25 -7.25
N LYS A 175 16.63 -0.47 -6.16
CA LYS A 175 17.86 0.06 -5.55
C LYS A 175 18.74 -1.06 -4.98
N GLU A 176 18.12 -2.10 -4.42
CA GLU A 176 18.82 -3.28 -3.89
C GLU A 176 19.23 -4.28 -4.97
N ASN A 177 18.53 -4.32 -6.10
CA ASN A 177 18.74 -5.27 -7.20
C ASN A 177 19.10 -4.52 -8.50
N MET A 178 20.29 -3.92 -8.50
CA MET A 178 20.75 -3.06 -9.60
C MET A 178 20.82 -3.78 -10.95
N GLU A 179 21.21 -5.06 -10.95
CA GLU A 179 21.19 -5.92 -12.16
C GLU A 179 19.80 -5.96 -12.80
N VAL A 180 18.76 -6.14 -11.99
CA VAL A 180 17.37 -6.19 -12.46
C VAL A 180 16.94 -4.80 -12.94
N ASN A 181 17.35 -3.73 -12.24
CA ASN A 181 17.06 -2.37 -12.67
C ASN A 181 17.66 -2.05 -14.06
N MET A 182 18.89 -2.50 -14.32
CA MET A 182 19.54 -2.34 -15.63
C MET A 182 18.85 -3.16 -16.72
N LEU A 183 18.42 -4.40 -16.44
CA LEU A 183 17.66 -5.21 -17.39
C LEU A 183 16.30 -4.58 -17.74
N LEU A 184 15.72 -3.80 -16.84
CA LEU A 184 14.49 -3.05 -17.05
C LEU A 184 14.71 -1.68 -17.72
N ASP A 185 15.95 -1.35 -18.08
CA ASP A 185 16.35 -0.06 -18.66
C ASP A 185 15.99 1.11 -17.73
N ASP A 186 16.42 1.00 -16.47
CA ASP A 186 16.32 1.99 -15.39
C ASP A 186 15.00 2.80 -15.39
N PRO A 187 13.84 2.13 -15.22
CA PRO A 187 12.51 2.75 -15.36
C PRO A 187 12.26 3.96 -14.46
N LEU A 188 13.04 4.09 -13.38
CA LEU A 188 12.91 5.13 -12.37
C LEU A 188 14.09 6.13 -12.38
N GLY A 189 15.13 5.90 -13.18
CA GLY A 189 16.32 6.77 -13.19
C GLY A 189 17.21 6.60 -11.94
N LEU A 190 17.07 5.50 -11.20
CA LEU A 190 17.76 5.26 -9.93
C LEU A 190 19.27 5.08 -10.10
N ALA A 191 19.74 4.76 -11.32
CA ALA A 191 21.16 4.59 -11.58
C ALA A 191 21.92 5.91 -11.70
N THR A 192 21.22 6.99 -12.01
CA THR A 192 21.83 8.27 -12.39
C THR A 192 21.62 9.37 -11.37
N ARG A 193 20.60 9.27 -10.52
CA ARG A 193 20.25 10.29 -9.53
C ARG A 193 19.47 9.70 -8.35
N GLU A 194 19.50 10.41 -7.23
CA GLU A 194 18.52 10.18 -6.18
C GLU A 194 17.15 10.69 -6.65
N VAL A 195 16.12 9.88 -6.42
CA VAL A 195 14.74 10.14 -6.87
C VAL A 195 13.92 10.50 -5.64
N ASP A 196 13.36 11.71 -5.63
CA ASP A 196 12.53 12.21 -4.54
C ASP A 196 11.18 11.48 -4.47
N GLY A 197 10.54 11.50 -3.30
CA GLY A 197 9.28 10.78 -3.06
C GLY A 197 8.11 11.15 -3.98
N VAL A 198 8.09 12.37 -4.53
CA VAL A 198 7.06 12.81 -5.49
C VAL A 198 7.24 12.13 -6.84
N GLU A 199 8.49 11.89 -7.26
CA GLU A 199 8.78 11.23 -8.54
C GLU A 199 8.59 9.71 -8.49
N LEU A 200 8.39 9.15 -7.28
CA LEU A 200 8.05 7.75 -7.07
C LEU A 200 6.56 7.47 -7.28
N GLU A 201 5.72 8.48 -7.51
CA GLU A 201 4.31 8.25 -7.83
C GLU A 201 4.16 7.32 -9.06
N ASP A 202 3.28 6.33 -8.95
CA ASP A 202 3.04 5.29 -9.96
C ASP A 202 4.32 4.50 -10.37
N ALA A 203 5.36 4.48 -9.54
CA ALA A 203 6.58 3.69 -9.76
C ALA A 203 6.26 2.20 -9.95
N ALA A 204 5.42 1.62 -9.09
CA ALA A 204 5.00 0.23 -9.20
C ALA A 204 4.28 -0.04 -10.52
N HIS A 205 3.49 0.92 -10.99
CA HIS A 205 2.79 0.83 -12.27
C HIS A 205 3.76 0.87 -13.47
N ARG A 206 4.74 1.79 -13.47
CA ARG A 206 5.75 1.92 -14.52
C ARG A 206 6.67 0.69 -14.60
N VAL A 207 7.23 0.29 -13.45
CA VAL A 207 8.18 -0.82 -13.36
C VAL A 207 7.53 -2.13 -13.76
N SER A 208 6.35 -2.45 -13.21
CA SER A 208 5.71 -3.72 -13.56
C SER A 208 5.29 -3.79 -15.04
N GLY A 209 5.24 -2.67 -15.77
CA GLY A 209 5.04 -2.64 -17.21
C GLY A 209 6.26 -3.09 -18.01
N ARG A 210 7.45 -2.90 -17.47
CA ARG A 210 8.72 -3.34 -18.07
C ARG A 210 9.13 -4.74 -17.63
N VAL A 211 8.57 -5.26 -16.54
CA VAL A 211 8.85 -6.63 -16.04
C VAL A 211 8.59 -7.71 -17.10
N ALA A 212 7.67 -7.48 -18.04
CA ALA A 212 7.41 -8.40 -19.15
C ALA A 212 8.62 -8.68 -20.07
N VAL A 213 9.66 -7.82 -20.03
CA VAL A 213 10.92 -8.02 -20.78
C VAL A 213 11.80 -9.09 -20.15
N LEU A 214 11.63 -9.37 -18.86
CA LEU A 214 12.44 -10.36 -18.13
C LEU A 214 12.03 -11.80 -18.48
N SER A 215 12.89 -12.77 -18.14
CA SER A 215 12.54 -14.20 -18.24
C SER A 215 11.37 -14.54 -17.31
N THR A 216 10.60 -15.59 -17.63
CA THR A 216 9.44 -16.01 -16.81
C THR A 216 9.82 -16.32 -15.36
N ALA A 217 11.01 -16.89 -15.13
CA ALA A 217 11.54 -17.12 -13.79
C ALA A 217 11.75 -15.79 -13.04
N MET A 218 12.45 -14.84 -13.65
CA MET A 218 12.70 -13.52 -13.04
C MET A 218 11.42 -12.72 -12.80
N GLN A 219 10.44 -12.82 -13.71
CA GLN A 219 9.13 -12.21 -13.50
C GLN A 219 8.43 -12.79 -12.27
N GLN A 220 8.45 -14.12 -12.14
CA GLN A 220 7.82 -14.83 -11.03
C GLN A 220 8.49 -14.47 -9.69
N ASP A 221 9.82 -14.38 -9.67
CA ASP A 221 10.60 -13.95 -8.52
C ASP A 221 10.27 -12.51 -8.13
N PHE A 222 10.24 -11.59 -9.11
CA PHE A 222 9.86 -10.19 -8.89
C PHE A 222 8.47 -10.09 -8.25
N TYR A 223 7.45 -10.72 -8.82
CA TYR A 223 6.09 -10.63 -8.28
C TYR A 223 5.98 -11.24 -6.89
N ASN A 224 6.62 -12.39 -6.64
CA ASN A 224 6.60 -13.02 -5.32
C ASN A 224 7.26 -12.13 -4.27
N GLU A 225 8.44 -11.60 -4.58
CA GLU A 225 9.21 -10.79 -3.64
C GLU A 225 8.51 -9.47 -3.32
N ILE A 226 8.04 -8.74 -4.35
CA ILE A 226 7.30 -7.49 -4.14
C ILE A 226 6.00 -7.74 -3.38
N SER A 227 5.27 -8.82 -3.70
CA SER A 227 4.02 -9.15 -2.99
C SER A 227 4.26 -9.44 -1.51
N ASN A 228 5.30 -10.20 -1.20
CA ASN A 228 5.67 -10.52 0.18
C ASN A 228 6.07 -9.24 0.94
N ARG A 229 6.99 -8.44 0.38
CA ARG A 229 7.43 -7.17 0.98
C ARG A 229 6.25 -6.20 1.18
N TYR A 230 5.34 -6.13 0.20
CA TYR A 230 4.14 -5.29 0.27
C TYR A 230 3.19 -5.75 1.37
N ASN A 231 2.88 -7.05 1.45
CA ASN A 231 1.98 -7.58 2.47
C ASN A 231 2.54 -7.35 3.89
N GLU A 232 3.85 -7.54 4.05
CA GLU A 232 4.54 -7.27 5.31
C GLU A 232 4.50 -5.78 5.67
N TYR A 233 4.68 -4.89 4.68
CA TYR A 233 4.58 -3.46 4.91
C TYR A 233 3.15 -3.03 5.27
N VAL A 234 2.14 -3.57 4.59
CA VAL A 234 0.73 -3.34 4.94
C VAL A 234 0.46 -3.80 6.37
N GLU A 235 0.98 -4.95 6.78
CA GLU A 235 0.83 -5.45 8.14
C GLU A 235 1.52 -4.54 9.16
N TYR A 236 2.73 -4.05 8.86
CA TYR A 236 3.41 -3.03 9.67
C TYR A 236 2.56 -1.76 9.80
N LEU A 237 2.06 -1.20 8.69
CA LEU A 237 1.21 -0.01 8.70
C LEU A 237 -0.09 -0.24 9.49
N LYS A 238 -0.66 -1.45 9.42
CA LYS A 238 -1.82 -1.84 10.23
C LYS A 238 -1.47 -1.93 11.72
N GLN A 239 -0.28 -2.43 12.06
CA GLN A 239 0.22 -2.47 13.43
C GLN A 239 0.39 -1.06 13.99
N ILE A 240 1.04 -0.14 13.29
CA ILE A 240 1.23 1.24 13.76
C ILE A 240 -0.02 2.12 13.60
N GLY A 241 -1.05 1.64 12.91
CA GLY A 241 -2.31 2.36 12.72
C GLY A 241 -2.30 3.37 11.58
N GLU A 242 -1.28 3.36 10.73
CA GLU A 242 -1.08 4.29 9.61
C GLU A 242 -1.60 3.76 8.26
N TYR A 243 -2.10 2.53 8.21
CA TYR A 243 -2.71 1.99 6.99
C TYR A 243 -4.04 2.70 6.67
N ASP A 244 -4.08 3.39 5.53
CA ASP A 244 -5.19 4.29 5.15
C ASP A 244 -5.87 3.94 3.82
N LEU A 245 -5.48 2.84 3.16
CA LEU A 245 -6.09 2.43 1.89
C LEU A 245 -7.41 1.68 2.07
N GLU A 246 -7.70 1.15 3.26
CA GLU A 246 -8.93 0.42 3.56
C GLU A 246 -9.50 0.87 4.90
N VAL A 247 -10.83 0.94 4.99
CA VAL A 247 -11.54 1.25 6.24
C VAL A 247 -11.52 0.00 7.12
N GLU A 248 -10.82 0.05 8.25
CA GLU A 248 -10.77 -1.07 9.19
C GLU A 248 -12.08 -1.20 9.96
N ALA A 249 -12.60 -2.43 10.06
CA ALA A 249 -13.74 -2.75 10.92
C ALA A 249 -13.24 -3.13 12.31
N MET A 250 -13.67 -2.40 13.35
CA MET A 250 -13.22 -2.54 14.73
C MET A 250 -14.41 -2.80 15.67
N ASP A 251 -14.34 -3.84 16.50
CA ASP A 251 -15.39 -4.14 17.48
C ASP A 251 -15.22 -3.34 18.78
N LEU A 252 -15.34 -2.01 18.67
CA LEU A 252 -15.06 -1.10 19.79
C LEU A 252 -16.17 -1.06 20.85
N GLN A 253 -17.40 -1.50 20.54
CA GLN A 253 -18.57 -1.43 21.41
C GLN A 253 -18.68 -0.07 22.12
N THR A 254 -18.65 0.99 21.32
CA THR A 254 -18.53 2.35 21.84
C THR A 254 -19.78 2.79 22.57
N GLU A 255 -19.58 3.49 23.69
CA GLU A 255 -20.63 4.20 24.43
C GLU A 255 -20.28 5.70 24.48
N THR A 256 -21.10 6.53 23.84
CA THR A 256 -20.84 7.97 23.74
C THR A 256 -21.06 8.66 25.09
N LYS A 257 -20.04 9.33 25.62
CA LYS A 257 -20.09 10.10 26.87
C LYS A 257 -20.33 11.58 26.64
N SER A 258 -19.73 12.16 25.60
CA SER A 258 -19.95 13.55 25.21
C SER A 258 -19.81 13.75 23.70
N MET A 259 -20.50 14.75 23.16
CA MET A 259 -20.46 15.11 21.75
C MET A 259 -20.30 16.62 21.62
N ARG A 260 -19.47 17.08 20.68
CA ARG A 260 -19.34 18.50 20.36
C ARG A 260 -19.09 18.74 18.87
N PRO A 261 -19.76 19.70 18.22
CA PRO A 261 -19.50 20.04 16.83
C PRO A 261 -18.14 20.73 16.71
N VAL A 262 -17.26 20.19 15.85
CA VAL A 262 -15.93 20.76 15.56
C VAL A 262 -15.91 21.54 14.25
N ILE A 263 -16.69 21.10 13.26
CA ILE A 263 -16.87 21.80 11.99
C ILE A 263 -18.36 21.80 11.68
N VAL A 264 -18.95 22.98 11.48
CA VAL A 264 -20.36 23.11 11.14
C VAL A 264 -20.53 22.90 9.64
N GLY A 265 -21.50 22.07 9.29
CA GLY A 265 -21.85 21.75 7.92
C GLY A 265 -22.46 22.93 7.18
N LYS A 266 -22.37 22.90 5.85
CA LYS A 266 -22.97 23.94 4.98
C LYS A 266 -24.50 23.84 4.92
N GLY A 267 -25.09 22.75 5.43
CA GLY A 267 -26.52 22.41 5.32
C GLY A 267 -26.87 21.77 3.98
N GLY A 268 -27.98 21.03 3.94
CA GLY A 268 -28.47 20.29 2.77
C GLY A 268 -29.20 19.01 3.18
N THR A 269 -29.72 18.24 2.22
CA THR A 269 -30.33 16.91 2.46
C THR A 269 -29.33 15.76 2.35
N SER A 270 -28.05 16.05 2.15
CA SER A 270 -26.98 15.08 1.97
C SER A 270 -26.11 14.98 3.23
N GLU A 271 -25.62 13.78 3.54
CA GLU A 271 -24.65 13.48 4.62
C GLU A 271 -23.36 14.34 4.52
N PHE A 272 -23.04 14.87 3.33
CA PHE A 272 -21.92 15.81 3.12
C PHE A 272 -22.23 17.25 3.55
N GLY A 273 -23.48 17.56 3.90
CA GLY A 273 -23.93 18.85 4.39
C GLY A 273 -24.00 18.95 5.92
N ASP A 274 -23.81 17.84 6.62
CA ASP A 274 -23.92 17.70 8.08
C ASP A 274 -22.68 18.23 8.81
N ASP A 275 -22.82 18.41 10.13
CA ASP A 275 -21.75 18.84 11.02
C ASP A 275 -20.73 17.69 11.21
N SER A 276 -19.45 18.02 11.37
CA SER A 276 -18.44 17.11 11.90
C SER A 276 -18.43 17.21 13.42
N ILE A 277 -18.64 16.09 14.11
CA ILE A 277 -18.83 16.02 15.56
C ILE A 277 -17.67 15.25 16.18
N LEU A 278 -17.00 15.82 17.19
CA LEU A 278 -16.10 15.07 18.04
C LEU A 278 -16.90 14.39 19.14
N GLU A 279 -16.93 13.06 19.11
CA GLU A 279 -17.48 12.22 20.16
C GLU A 279 -16.36 11.76 21.09
N THR A 280 -16.56 11.91 22.40
CA THR A 280 -15.76 11.21 23.41
C THR A 280 -16.53 9.96 23.79
N VAL A 281 -15.94 8.81 23.51
CA VAL A 281 -16.57 7.50 23.69
C VAL A 281 -15.77 6.64 24.66
N MET A 282 -16.46 5.82 25.44
CA MET A 282 -15.84 4.68 26.11
C MET A 282 -15.79 3.52 25.12
N ALA A 283 -14.60 3.01 24.82
CA ALA A 283 -14.38 1.99 23.79
C ALA A 283 -13.55 0.82 24.32
N ASN A 284 -13.82 -0.38 23.82
CA ASN A 284 -13.05 -1.59 24.13
C ASN A 284 -11.60 -1.47 23.60
N VAL A 285 -10.66 -1.94 24.41
CA VAL A 285 -9.24 -2.03 24.05
C VAL A 285 -9.02 -3.34 23.30
N LEU A 286 -8.94 -3.26 21.97
CA LEU A 286 -8.80 -4.43 21.11
C LEU A 286 -7.41 -5.08 21.14
N LYS A 287 -6.38 -4.31 21.54
CA LYS A 287 -4.99 -4.78 21.60
C LYS A 287 -4.38 -4.35 22.92
N LYS A 288 -3.89 -5.31 23.69
CA LYS A 288 -3.22 -5.10 24.98
C LYS A 288 -1.74 -5.41 24.87
N PRO A 289 -0.86 -4.71 25.62
CA PRO A 289 0.57 -5.03 25.67
C PRO A 289 0.78 -6.45 26.21
N PHE A 290 1.96 -7.02 25.96
CA PHE A 290 2.34 -8.29 26.55
C PHE A 290 2.37 -8.20 28.07
N THR A 291 1.85 -9.23 28.73
CA THR A 291 2.06 -9.43 30.16
C THR A 291 3.54 -9.63 30.46
N THR A 292 3.94 -9.42 31.71
CA THR A 292 5.32 -9.67 32.17
C THR A 292 5.76 -11.10 31.90
N GLN A 293 4.85 -12.07 32.10
CA GLN A 293 5.11 -13.49 31.82
C GLN A 293 5.30 -13.75 30.33
N GLU A 294 4.44 -13.21 29.47
CA GLU A 294 4.57 -13.35 28.01
C GLU A 294 5.87 -12.73 27.50
N LEU A 295 6.21 -11.51 27.94
CA LEU A 295 7.47 -10.87 27.58
C LEU A 295 8.67 -11.69 28.08
N GLY A 296 8.61 -12.22 29.30
CA GLY A 296 9.64 -13.08 29.86
C GLY A 296 9.86 -14.35 29.05
N ASN A 297 8.79 -14.97 28.55
CA ASN A 297 8.85 -16.15 27.67
C ASN A 297 9.44 -15.81 26.30
N LEU A 298 9.03 -14.70 25.68
CA LEU A 298 9.58 -14.23 24.41
C LEU A 298 11.08 -13.94 24.51
N LEU A 299 11.52 -13.31 25.60
CA LEU A 299 12.94 -13.07 25.85
C LEU A 299 13.69 -14.38 26.09
N ALA A 300 13.12 -15.34 26.82
CA ALA A 300 13.74 -16.64 27.03
C ALA A 300 13.90 -17.44 25.73
N GLU A 301 12.88 -17.44 24.87
CA GLU A 301 12.91 -18.06 23.54
C GLU A 301 13.96 -17.40 22.63
N ALA A 302 14.03 -16.06 22.65
CA ALA A 302 14.97 -15.32 21.81
C ALA A 302 16.43 -15.44 22.28
N LEU A 303 16.67 -15.51 23.60
CA LEU A 303 18.01 -15.62 24.19
C LEU A 303 18.53 -17.05 24.22
N GLN A 304 17.65 -18.06 24.28
CA GLN A 304 18.01 -19.48 24.42
C GLN A 304 19.05 -19.76 25.53
N GLY A 305 19.00 -18.96 26.61
CA GLY A 305 19.92 -19.06 27.75
C GLY A 305 21.26 -18.32 27.60
N ARG A 306 21.48 -17.59 26.49
CA ARG A 306 22.69 -16.79 26.23
C ARG A 306 22.49 -15.31 26.58
N ASP A 307 23.57 -14.54 26.66
CA ASP A 307 23.48 -13.09 26.84
C ASP A 307 23.12 -12.37 25.53
N GLY A 308 22.30 -11.32 25.63
CA GLY A 308 21.84 -10.56 24.46
C GLY A 308 22.99 -9.90 23.69
N ARG A 309 24.06 -9.49 24.35
CA ARG A 309 25.25 -8.88 23.72
C ARG A 309 26.16 -9.91 23.08
N GLU A 310 26.15 -11.16 23.55
CA GLU A 310 26.86 -12.25 22.88
C GLU A 310 26.23 -12.56 21.52
N ILE A 311 24.90 -12.67 21.48
CA ILE A 311 24.14 -12.86 20.23
C ILE A 311 24.35 -11.66 19.30
N GLN A 312 24.36 -10.43 19.84
CA GLN A 312 24.67 -9.23 19.08
C GLN A 312 26.03 -9.32 18.39
N LYS A 313 27.10 -9.69 19.12
CA LYS A 313 28.44 -9.86 18.56
C LYS A 313 28.49 -10.93 17.47
N GLU A 314 27.82 -12.05 17.68
CA GLU A 314 27.75 -13.12 16.68
C GLU A 314 27.08 -12.65 15.39
N VAL A 315 25.93 -11.99 15.48
CA VAL A 315 25.24 -11.44 14.30
C VAL A 315 26.09 -10.39 13.58
N THR A 316 26.81 -9.53 14.31
CA THR A 316 27.74 -8.56 13.72
C THR A 316 28.88 -9.24 12.98
N LEU A 317 29.51 -10.27 13.57
CA LEU A 317 30.59 -11.03 12.94
C LEU A 317 30.11 -11.81 11.71
N GLU A 318 28.92 -12.42 11.76
CA GLU A 318 28.33 -13.09 10.60
C GLU A 318 28.11 -12.11 9.44
N TYR A 319 27.62 -10.90 9.75
CA TYR A 319 27.42 -9.86 8.76
C TYR A 319 28.74 -9.35 8.17
N GLU A 320 29.75 -9.12 9.01
CA GLU A 320 31.10 -8.72 8.57
C GLU A 320 31.70 -9.75 7.61
N GLY A 321 31.59 -11.04 7.93
CA GLY A 321 32.03 -12.11 7.04
C GLY A 321 31.27 -12.13 5.70
N TYR A 322 29.94 -12.02 5.75
CA TYR A 322 29.09 -11.99 4.56
C TYR A 322 29.43 -10.81 3.64
N ILE A 323 29.57 -9.60 4.19
CA ILE A 323 29.80 -8.41 3.38
C ILE A 323 31.20 -8.40 2.77
N GLU A 324 32.20 -8.95 3.45
CA GLU A 324 33.54 -9.13 2.91
C GLU A 324 33.57 -10.14 1.77
N GLU A 325 32.83 -11.25 1.88
CA GLU A 325 32.71 -12.25 0.82
C GLU A 325 32.01 -11.67 -0.42
N GLN A 326 30.90 -10.95 -0.24
CA GLN A 326 30.20 -10.29 -1.35
C GLN A 326 31.07 -9.23 -2.03
N LEU A 327 31.79 -8.42 -1.25
CA LEU A 327 32.72 -7.42 -1.80
C LEU A 327 33.82 -8.07 -2.62
N LYS A 328 34.43 -9.17 -2.13
CA LYS A 328 35.45 -9.92 -2.88
C LYS A 328 34.89 -10.45 -4.20
N LYS A 329 33.68 -11.01 -4.17
CA LYS A 329 33.01 -11.54 -5.36
C LYS A 329 32.74 -10.45 -6.40
N GLU A 330 32.17 -9.32 -5.98
CA GLU A 330 31.82 -8.23 -6.92
C GLU A 330 33.06 -7.54 -7.50
N ILE A 331 34.16 -7.45 -6.72
CA ILE A 331 35.46 -7.00 -7.25
C ILE A 331 35.99 -8.01 -8.30
N ALA A 332 35.91 -9.31 -8.03
CA ALA A 332 36.36 -10.33 -8.97
C ALA A 332 35.52 -10.33 -10.28
N ASP A 333 34.20 -10.17 -10.17
CA ASP A 333 33.31 -10.06 -11.33
C ASP A 333 33.63 -8.79 -12.16
N ASN A 334 33.91 -7.66 -11.49
CA ASN A 334 34.35 -6.43 -12.15
C ASN A 334 35.70 -6.61 -12.86
N VAL A 335 36.68 -7.25 -12.21
CA VAL A 335 37.98 -7.59 -12.81
C VAL A 335 37.78 -8.43 -14.07
N ALA A 336 37.01 -9.51 -13.99
CA ALA A 336 36.75 -10.40 -15.12
C ALA A 336 36.06 -9.67 -16.28
N HIS A 337 35.08 -8.80 -16.00
CA HIS A 337 34.41 -8.00 -17.01
C HIS A 337 35.38 -7.07 -17.77
N TYR A 338 36.26 -6.37 -17.05
CA TYR A 338 37.24 -5.50 -17.68
C TYR A 338 38.33 -6.30 -18.41
N GLU A 339 38.78 -7.44 -17.90
CA GLU A 339 39.70 -8.33 -18.60
C GLU A 339 39.12 -8.80 -19.95
N GLU A 340 37.84 -9.16 -19.99
CA GLU A 340 37.15 -9.52 -21.24
C GLU A 340 37.09 -8.33 -22.22
N LEU A 341 36.76 -7.13 -21.75
CA LEU A 341 36.77 -5.91 -22.58
C LEU A 341 38.17 -5.65 -23.14
N MET A 342 39.21 -5.82 -22.33
CA MET A 342 40.60 -5.60 -22.72
C MET A 342 41.08 -6.64 -23.75
N GLN A 343 40.68 -7.90 -23.62
CA GLN A 343 40.94 -8.94 -24.63
C GLN A 343 40.26 -8.63 -25.97
N ASN A 344 39.10 -7.96 -25.93
CA ASN A 344 38.34 -7.58 -27.12
C ASN A 344 38.79 -6.26 -27.78
N VAL A 345 39.70 -5.49 -27.15
CA VAL A 345 40.23 -4.22 -27.70
C VAL A 345 40.76 -4.37 -29.13
N PRO A 346 41.57 -5.39 -29.48
CA PRO A 346 42.08 -5.56 -30.85
C PRO A 346 40.97 -5.78 -31.91
N GLN A 347 39.78 -6.21 -31.48
CA GLN A 347 38.62 -6.48 -32.35
C GLN A 347 37.69 -5.27 -32.49
N GLU A 348 37.98 -4.15 -31.83
CA GLU A 348 37.16 -2.94 -31.97
C GLU A 348 37.23 -2.38 -33.41
N LYS A 349 36.08 -1.97 -33.95
CA LYS A 349 35.96 -1.43 -35.33
C LYS A 349 36.94 -0.29 -35.64
N LYS A 350 37.33 0.51 -34.64
CA LYS A 350 38.30 1.61 -34.82
C LYS A 350 39.73 1.07 -35.00
N ILE A 351 40.09 0.02 -34.27
CA ILE A 351 41.42 -0.58 -34.31
C ILE A 351 41.58 -1.45 -35.57
N LEU A 352 40.57 -2.24 -35.93
CA LEU A 352 40.57 -3.01 -37.19
C LEU A 352 40.77 -2.11 -38.42
N LYS A 353 40.12 -0.93 -38.47
CA LYS A 353 40.31 0.06 -39.54
C LYS A 353 41.72 0.64 -39.62
N LEU A 354 42.47 0.71 -38.52
CA LEU A 354 43.86 1.17 -38.49
C LEU A 354 44.81 0.06 -38.97
N VAL A 355 44.52 -1.19 -38.62
CA VAL A 355 45.25 -2.37 -39.11
C VAL A 355 45.08 -2.55 -40.63
N GLU A 356 43.86 -2.42 -41.14
CA GLU A 356 43.56 -2.51 -42.59
C GLU A 356 44.25 -1.43 -43.44
N LYS A 357 44.56 -0.27 -42.83
CA LYS A 357 45.27 0.83 -43.50
C LYS A 357 46.80 0.68 -43.51
N GLY A 358 47.35 -0.37 -42.88
CA GLY A 358 48.80 -0.61 -42.83
C GLY A 358 49.55 0.15 -41.74
N ASN A 359 48.87 0.90 -40.87
CA ASN A 359 49.49 1.71 -39.81
C ASN A 359 49.73 0.88 -38.53
N SER A 360 50.67 -0.07 -38.59
CA SER A 360 50.94 -1.01 -37.49
C SER A 360 51.37 -0.31 -36.18
N VAL A 361 52.08 0.82 -36.27
CA VAL A 361 52.55 1.60 -35.10
C VAL A 361 51.39 2.34 -34.43
N GLU A 362 50.58 3.08 -35.21
CA GLU A 362 49.39 3.79 -34.67
C GLU A 362 48.35 2.82 -34.09
N SER A 363 48.22 1.62 -34.68
CA SER A 363 47.34 0.58 -34.15
C SER A 363 47.80 0.07 -32.78
N GLN A 364 49.11 -0.17 -32.59
CA GLN A 364 49.65 -0.59 -31.29
C GLN A 364 49.55 0.51 -30.23
N GLU A 365 49.79 1.78 -30.60
CA GLU A 365 49.58 2.91 -29.69
C GLU A 365 48.11 3.08 -29.30
N ALA A 366 47.18 2.92 -30.25
CA ALA A 366 45.75 2.98 -29.98
C ALA A 366 45.27 1.84 -29.07
N ILE A 367 45.78 0.62 -29.26
CA ILE A 367 45.51 -0.51 -28.35
C ILE A 367 46.03 -0.18 -26.96
N LYS A 368 47.29 0.26 -26.83
CA LYS A 368 47.89 0.59 -25.52
C LYS A 368 47.15 1.72 -24.81
N ALA A 369 46.74 2.76 -25.54
CA ALA A 369 45.96 3.86 -25.00
C ALA A 369 44.58 3.39 -24.51
N ARG A 370 43.88 2.57 -25.31
CA ARG A 370 42.56 2.02 -24.96
C ARG A 370 42.62 1.07 -23.76
N THR A 371 43.62 0.18 -23.73
CA THR A 371 43.91 -0.71 -22.59
C THR A 371 44.20 0.07 -21.31
N SER A 372 44.97 1.18 -21.40
CA SER A 372 45.22 2.07 -20.26
C SER A 372 43.96 2.79 -19.78
N GLU A 373 43.10 3.25 -20.71
CA GLU A 373 41.80 3.84 -20.39
C GLU A 373 40.90 2.83 -19.65
N LEU A 374 40.85 1.58 -20.12
CA LEU A 374 40.09 0.50 -19.47
C LEU A 374 40.65 0.15 -18.09
N HIS A 375 41.97 0.10 -17.90
CA HIS A 375 42.56 -0.07 -16.57
C HIS A 375 42.18 1.05 -15.61
N LYS A 376 42.17 2.30 -16.08
CA LYS A 376 41.73 3.44 -15.26
C LYS A 376 40.25 3.33 -14.92
N ALA A 377 39.40 3.01 -15.90
CA ALA A 377 37.97 2.81 -15.68
C ALA A 377 37.68 1.65 -14.71
N MET A 378 38.45 0.57 -14.79
CA MET A 378 38.40 -0.56 -13.87
C MET A 378 38.72 -0.14 -12.43
N ALA A 379 39.81 0.61 -12.23
CA ALA A 379 40.20 1.11 -10.91
C ALA A 379 39.15 2.08 -10.34
N ASP A 380 38.62 2.99 -11.16
CA ASP A 380 37.56 3.93 -10.78
C ASP A 380 36.26 3.18 -10.42
N ALA A 381 35.92 2.11 -11.15
CA ALA A 381 34.77 1.25 -10.86
C ALA A 381 34.96 0.48 -9.55
N GLU A 382 36.14 -0.09 -9.31
CA GLU A 382 36.47 -0.79 -8.07
C GLU A 382 36.38 0.15 -6.85
N GLU A 383 36.87 1.39 -6.97
CA GLU A 383 36.76 2.38 -5.90
C GLU A 383 35.30 2.73 -5.59
N LYS A 384 34.46 2.87 -6.62
CA LYS A 384 33.01 3.08 -6.46
C LYS A 384 32.33 1.90 -5.76
N ILE A 385 32.68 0.67 -6.13
CA ILE A 385 32.17 -0.55 -5.47
C ILE A 385 32.55 -0.51 -3.99
N LYS A 386 33.83 -0.31 -3.66
CA LYS A 386 34.31 -0.24 -2.27
C LYS A 386 33.60 0.84 -1.45
N LYS A 387 33.45 2.05 -1.99
CA LYS A 387 32.70 3.15 -1.33
C LYS A 387 31.23 2.76 -1.09
N GLY A 388 30.57 2.19 -2.08
CA GLY A 388 29.18 1.73 -1.98
C GLY A 388 28.99 0.63 -0.92
N TYR A 389 29.92 -0.32 -0.83
CA TYR A 389 29.92 -1.33 0.23
C TYR A 389 30.19 -0.74 1.61
N ASN A 390 31.17 0.15 1.74
CA ASN A 390 31.50 0.78 3.02
C ASN A 390 30.32 1.58 3.58
N ASN A 391 29.62 2.35 2.75
CA ASN A 391 28.43 3.09 3.17
C ASN A 391 27.30 2.17 3.65
N ARG A 392 27.06 1.05 2.94
CA ARG A 392 26.09 0.02 3.34
C ARG A 392 26.49 -0.67 4.64
N LYS A 393 27.79 -0.98 4.78
CA LYS A 393 28.42 -1.58 5.96
C LYS A 393 28.16 -0.72 7.20
N LEU A 394 28.57 0.55 7.16
CA LEU A 394 28.42 1.50 8.28
C LEU A 394 26.97 1.64 8.75
N TYR A 395 26.01 1.67 7.83
CA TYR A 395 24.59 1.78 8.20
C TYR A 395 24.12 0.57 9.00
N LEU A 396 24.33 -0.65 8.51
CA LEU A 396 23.89 -1.86 9.21
C LEU A 396 24.70 -2.14 10.48
N GLU A 397 25.99 -1.83 10.50
CA GLU A 397 26.79 -1.87 11.73
C GLU A 397 26.23 -0.94 12.80
N SER A 398 25.80 0.26 12.44
CA SER A 398 25.17 1.19 13.41
C SER A 398 23.91 0.58 14.02
N ILE A 399 23.15 -0.21 13.24
CA ILE A 399 21.97 -0.93 13.72
C ILE A 399 22.39 -2.09 14.63
N PHE A 400 23.28 -2.97 14.16
CA PHE A 400 23.71 -4.13 14.95
C PHE A 400 24.35 -3.72 16.26
N ASN A 401 25.17 -2.68 16.28
CA ASN A 401 25.81 -2.16 17.51
C ASN A 401 24.82 -1.47 18.44
N SER A 402 23.72 -0.94 17.92
CA SER A 402 22.68 -0.33 18.73
C SER A 402 21.81 -1.39 19.41
N PHE A 403 21.39 -2.45 18.74
CA PHE A 403 20.36 -3.34 19.28
C PHE A 403 20.91 -4.69 19.77
N TYR A 404 20.55 -5.06 21.00
CA TYR A 404 20.79 -6.39 21.58
C TYR A 404 19.51 -6.88 22.28
N ILE A 405 19.29 -8.20 22.28
CA ILE A 405 18.04 -8.79 22.80
C ILE A 405 17.90 -8.44 24.28
N GLY A 406 16.71 -7.98 24.71
CA GLY A 406 16.47 -7.52 26.07
C GLY A 406 16.92 -6.08 26.34
N ARG A 407 17.38 -5.33 25.33
CA ARG A 407 17.69 -3.90 25.49
C ARG A 407 16.42 -3.11 25.84
N ASN A 408 16.49 -2.34 26.92
CA ASN A 408 15.52 -1.32 27.30
C ASN A 408 15.57 -0.14 26.32
N LEU A 409 14.44 0.19 25.71
CA LEU A 409 14.30 1.18 24.64
C LEU A 409 13.09 2.08 24.87
N SER A 410 13.09 3.21 24.17
CA SER A 410 11.93 4.09 23.99
C SER A 410 11.56 4.11 22.51
N TYR A 411 10.31 3.76 22.21
CA TYR A 411 9.78 3.78 20.86
C TYR A 411 8.97 5.05 20.63
N PRO A 412 9.32 5.89 19.63
CA PRO A 412 8.54 7.07 19.29
C PRO A 412 7.22 6.65 18.64
N VAL A 413 6.11 6.94 19.31
CA VAL A 413 4.77 6.76 18.78
C VAL A 413 4.31 8.12 18.25
N ASN A 414 3.85 8.13 17.00
CA ASN A 414 3.41 9.36 16.34
C ASN A 414 2.20 9.96 17.07
N SER A 415 2.36 11.16 17.65
CA SER A 415 1.25 12.00 18.07
C SER A 415 0.99 13.06 16.98
N TYR A 416 -0.22 13.06 16.44
CA TYR A 416 -0.53 13.83 15.23
C TYR A 416 -0.67 15.35 15.47
N ASP A 417 -0.45 15.81 16.71
CA ASP A 417 -0.32 17.20 17.14
C ASP A 417 1.10 17.77 16.99
N GLY A 418 2.05 16.97 16.49
CA GLY A 418 3.43 17.39 16.26
C GLY A 418 4.38 17.07 17.42
N GLY A 419 3.90 16.37 18.45
CA GLY A 419 4.73 15.72 19.46
C GLY A 419 5.22 14.33 19.02
N GLN A 420 6.17 13.78 19.75
CA GLN A 420 6.46 12.35 19.75
C GLN A 420 6.30 11.88 21.19
N GLU A 421 5.37 10.97 21.43
CA GLU A 421 5.31 10.29 22.72
C GLU A 421 6.22 9.07 22.70
N LEU A 422 6.87 8.81 23.83
CA LEU A 422 7.82 7.71 23.96
C LEU A 422 7.16 6.56 24.71
N ALA A 423 6.86 5.48 24.00
CA ALA A 423 6.39 4.24 24.61
C ALA A 423 7.59 3.39 25.06
N PRO A 424 7.59 2.86 26.30
CA PRO A 424 8.59 1.89 26.73
C PRO A 424 8.59 0.66 25.82
N ALA A 425 9.78 0.22 25.41
CA ALA A 425 9.97 -0.85 24.44
C ALA A 425 11.12 -1.77 24.82
N VAL A 426 11.07 -3.02 24.32
CA VAL A 426 12.13 -4.01 24.48
C VAL A 426 12.46 -4.63 23.14
N PHE A 427 13.75 -4.72 22.81
CA PHE A 427 14.19 -5.40 21.58
C PHE A 427 14.15 -6.93 21.72
N LEU A 428 13.51 -7.59 20.77
CA LEU A 428 13.31 -9.05 20.74
C LEU A 428 14.23 -9.77 19.73
N GLY A 429 15.09 -9.03 19.01
CA GLY A 429 16.04 -9.60 18.06
C GLY A 429 15.73 -9.31 16.59
N PHE A 430 16.65 -9.74 15.74
CA PHE A 430 16.57 -9.59 14.28
C PHE A 430 15.86 -10.79 13.65
N ILE A 431 15.08 -10.55 12.60
CA ILE A 431 14.63 -11.59 11.66
C ILE A 431 15.46 -11.43 10.39
N ILE A 432 16.27 -12.44 10.08
CA ILE A 432 17.12 -12.49 8.89
C ILE A 432 16.88 -13.85 8.22
N ASP A 433 16.35 -13.83 7.00
CA ASP A 433 16.12 -15.05 6.21
C ASP A 433 17.37 -15.40 5.41
N LYS A 434 18.23 -16.24 6.01
CA LYS A 434 19.50 -16.70 5.43
C LYS A 434 19.35 -17.46 4.10
N LYS A 435 18.13 -17.85 3.68
CA LYS A 435 17.89 -18.54 2.41
C LYS A 435 17.78 -17.61 1.20
N LYS A 436 17.60 -16.31 1.42
CA LYS A 436 17.48 -15.33 0.33
C LYS A 436 18.83 -15.06 -0.34
N LYS A 437 18.81 -14.66 -1.62
CA LYS A 437 20.01 -14.25 -2.37
C LYS A 437 20.79 -13.15 -1.64
N ASN A 438 20.09 -12.21 -1.01
CA ASN A 438 20.68 -11.16 -0.18
C ASN A 438 19.97 -11.05 1.19
N PRO A 439 20.40 -11.83 2.21
CA PRO A 439 19.74 -11.86 3.52
C PRO A 439 19.87 -10.56 4.30
N TYR A 440 20.99 -9.85 4.13
CA TYR A 440 21.30 -8.61 4.82
C TYR A 440 20.88 -7.35 4.03
N ALA A 441 20.07 -7.50 2.98
CA ALA A 441 19.42 -6.34 2.38
C ALA A 441 18.57 -5.62 3.45
N PRO A 442 18.66 -4.29 3.61
CA PRO A 442 17.93 -3.57 4.66
C PRO A 442 16.43 -3.83 4.66
N SER A 443 15.80 -4.02 3.49
CA SER A 443 14.38 -4.37 3.40
C SER A 443 14.06 -5.83 3.79
N ALA A 444 15.03 -6.74 3.66
CA ALA A 444 14.87 -8.16 3.97
C ALA A 444 15.00 -8.43 5.48
N MET A 445 15.81 -7.63 6.17
CA MET A 445 16.00 -7.70 7.61
C MET A 445 14.91 -6.94 8.38
N ARG A 446 14.38 -7.54 9.44
CA ARG A 446 13.43 -6.88 10.37
C ARG A 446 13.95 -6.83 11.79
N LEU A 447 13.66 -5.73 12.47
CA LEU A 447 13.94 -5.49 13.88
C LEU A 447 12.65 -5.68 14.67
N ARG A 448 12.64 -6.60 15.65
CA ARG A 448 11.46 -6.91 16.46
C ARG A 448 11.48 -6.15 17.78
N PHE A 449 10.34 -5.53 18.12
CA PHE A 449 10.15 -4.79 19.36
C PHE A 449 8.86 -5.24 20.05
N ALA A 450 8.91 -5.42 21.36
CA ALA A 450 7.73 -5.39 22.20
C ALA A 450 7.47 -3.93 22.64
N LEU A 451 6.22 -3.48 22.63
CA LEU A 451 5.83 -2.19 23.19
C LEU A 451 4.89 -2.34 24.39
N ALA A 452 5.08 -1.47 25.39
CA ALA A 452 4.21 -1.35 26.56
C ALA A 452 2.95 -0.51 26.26
N SER A 453 2.42 -0.59 25.04
CA SER A 453 1.25 0.16 24.56
C SER A 453 0.29 -0.76 23.81
N GLY A 454 -0.81 -0.22 23.27
CA GLY A 454 -1.77 -0.97 22.46
C GLY A 454 -1.14 -1.73 21.29
N ASN A 455 0.00 -1.28 20.76
CA ASN A 455 0.73 -1.96 19.70
C ASN A 455 1.79 -2.91 20.27
N LYS A 456 1.33 -3.96 20.98
CA LYS A 456 2.18 -4.89 21.76
C LYS A 456 3.45 -5.41 21.08
N TYR A 457 3.43 -5.55 19.75
CA TYR A 457 4.52 -6.09 18.96
C TYR A 457 4.63 -5.32 17.64
N ILE A 458 5.86 -4.93 17.29
CA ILE A 458 6.18 -4.28 16.02
C ILE A 458 7.42 -4.95 15.42
N ALA A 459 7.38 -5.23 14.11
CA ALA A 459 8.55 -5.62 13.34
C ALA A 459 8.80 -4.58 12.24
N ILE A 460 9.87 -3.79 12.37
CA ILE A 460 10.22 -2.76 11.38
C ILE A 460 11.31 -3.26 10.44
N PRO A 461 11.22 -3.02 9.12
CA PRO A 461 12.32 -3.27 8.20
C PRO A 461 13.52 -2.38 8.50
N ALA A 462 14.73 -2.89 8.32
CA ALA A 462 15.94 -2.10 8.51
C ALA A 462 16.11 -1.00 7.43
N SER A 463 15.40 -1.09 6.30
CA SER A 463 15.36 -0.02 5.29
C SER A 463 14.69 1.26 5.81
N TYR A 464 13.99 1.22 6.94
CA TYR A 464 13.20 2.35 7.45
C TYR A 464 14.08 3.24 8.32
N SER A 465 15.08 3.82 7.67
CA SER A 465 16.19 4.50 8.35
C SER A 465 15.77 5.67 9.24
N GLN A 466 14.66 6.34 8.92
CA GLN A 466 14.14 7.43 9.76
C GLN A 466 13.58 6.89 11.07
N ASP A 467 12.73 5.85 11.00
CA ASP A 467 12.12 5.22 12.17
C ASP A 467 13.16 4.54 13.06
N VAL A 468 14.08 3.78 12.44
CA VAL A 468 15.19 3.12 13.16
C VAL A 468 16.07 4.15 13.86
N ARG A 469 16.45 5.24 13.19
CA ARG A 469 17.24 6.31 13.82
C ARG A 469 16.48 7.04 14.91
N ALA A 470 15.17 7.24 14.76
CA ALA A 470 14.34 7.85 15.79
C ALA A 470 14.29 6.99 17.06
N ILE A 471 14.16 5.66 16.92
CA ILE A 471 14.23 4.71 18.06
C ILE A 471 15.61 4.76 18.73
N ILE A 472 16.69 4.74 17.93
CA ILE A 472 18.07 4.83 18.46
C ILE A 472 18.22 6.13 19.25
N GLY A 473 17.82 7.26 18.67
CA GLY A 473 17.89 8.59 19.27
C GLY A 473 17.09 8.72 20.56
N ALA A 474 15.83 8.26 20.56
CA ALA A 474 14.96 8.25 21.73
C ALA A 474 15.47 7.34 22.87
N SER A 475 16.33 6.38 22.54
CA SER A 475 16.88 5.40 23.47
C SER A 475 18.31 5.72 23.91
N VAL A 476 18.87 6.88 23.51
CA VAL A 476 20.19 7.33 23.96
C VAL A 476 20.16 7.61 25.46
N GLY A 477 21.18 7.11 26.18
CA GLY A 477 21.33 7.35 27.61
C GLY A 477 20.45 6.49 28.53
N LEU A 478 19.61 5.61 27.98
CA LEU A 478 18.86 4.66 28.80
C LEU A 478 19.81 3.64 29.46
N PRO A 479 19.62 3.32 30.75
CA PRO A 479 20.48 2.37 31.45
C PRO A 479 20.27 0.96 30.90
N HIS A 480 21.33 0.16 30.99
CA HIS A 480 21.23 -1.29 30.87
C HIS A 480 20.50 -1.83 32.10
N LEU A 481 19.48 -2.66 31.86
CA LEU A 481 18.71 -3.31 32.90
C LEU A 481 18.95 -4.82 32.78
N ASP A 482 19.10 -5.49 33.92
CA ASP A 482 19.02 -6.94 33.97
C ASP A 482 17.57 -7.40 33.71
N LYS A 483 17.38 -8.71 33.57
CA LYS A 483 16.07 -9.27 33.23
C LYS A 483 15.00 -8.92 34.27
N GLU A 484 15.34 -8.97 35.55
CA GLU A 484 14.38 -8.71 36.64
C GLU A 484 13.96 -7.24 36.67
N ALA A 485 14.91 -6.29 36.62
CA ALA A 485 14.60 -4.87 36.60
C ALA A 485 13.86 -4.46 35.31
N LEU A 486 14.20 -5.08 34.18
CA LEU A 486 13.49 -4.87 32.91
C LEU A 486 12.02 -5.28 33.03
N LEU A 487 11.74 -6.46 33.56
CA LEU A 487 10.37 -6.96 33.74
C LEU A 487 9.59 -6.14 34.77
N ALA A 488 10.22 -5.69 35.87
CA ALA A 488 9.57 -4.82 36.85
C ALA A 488 9.22 -3.43 36.27
N LYS A 489 10.11 -2.86 35.46
CA LYS A 489 9.84 -1.63 34.71
C LYS A 489 8.71 -1.83 33.71
N TRP A 490 8.71 -2.97 33.00
CA TRP A 490 7.65 -3.33 32.06
C TRP A 490 6.30 -3.43 32.75
N GLU A 491 6.23 -4.13 33.89
CA GLU A 491 5.02 -4.27 34.70
C GLU A 491 4.44 -2.90 35.07
N SER A 492 5.30 -1.97 35.48
CA SER A 492 4.89 -0.62 35.83
C SER A 492 4.36 0.14 34.62
N ALA A 493 4.97 -0.03 33.44
CA ALA A 493 4.56 0.63 32.20
C ALA A 493 3.23 0.12 31.64
N ILE A 494 2.91 -1.17 31.84
CA ILE A 494 1.67 -1.76 31.29
C ILE A 494 0.44 -1.53 32.17
N LYS A 495 0.60 -1.12 33.45
CA LYS A 495 -0.52 -0.94 34.40
C LYS A 495 -1.63 -0.02 33.87
N GLU A 496 -1.28 1.05 33.17
CA GLU A 496 -2.25 2.00 32.60
C GLU A 496 -2.91 1.46 31.31
N ASN A 497 -2.30 0.49 30.65
CA ASN A 497 -2.68 0.00 29.32
C ASN A 497 -3.36 -1.39 29.32
N ILE A 498 -3.54 -2.03 30.48
CA ILE A 498 -4.20 -3.36 30.62
C ILE A 498 -5.74 -3.27 30.68
N VAL A 499 -6.28 -2.07 30.84
CA VAL A 499 -7.73 -1.83 30.99
C VAL A 499 -8.54 -2.38 29.80
N ASP A 500 -9.73 -2.91 30.09
CA ASP A 500 -10.63 -3.47 29.05
C ASP A 500 -11.30 -2.39 28.20
N ARG A 501 -11.57 -1.22 28.80
CA ARG A 501 -12.17 -0.08 28.14
C ARG A 501 -11.41 1.20 28.48
N LYS A 502 -11.28 2.09 27.50
CA LYS A 502 -10.66 3.40 27.68
C LYS A 502 -11.43 4.49 26.96
N LEU A 503 -11.26 5.73 27.42
CA LEU A 503 -11.77 6.90 26.72
C LEU A 503 -11.03 7.04 25.39
N ARG A 504 -11.79 7.25 24.32
CA ARG A 504 -11.29 7.51 22.97
C ARG A 504 -12.08 8.66 22.37
N HIS A 505 -11.45 9.32 21.41
CA HIS A 505 -12.09 10.38 20.64
C HIS A 505 -12.31 9.92 19.20
N ILE A 506 -13.52 10.11 18.69
CA ILE A 506 -13.90 9.74 17.32
C ILE A 506 -14.62 10.92 16.68
N ILE A 507 -14.22 11.29 15.47
CA ILE A 507 -14.95 12.29 14.69
C ILE A 507 -16.00 11.60 13.81
N THR A 508 -17.26 11.95 13.99
CA THR A 508 -18.42 11.41 13.27
C THR A 508 -19.15 12.51 12.48
N GLY A 509 -20.20 12.14 11.73
CA GLY A 509 -20.92 13.06 10.84
C GLY A 509 -20.19 13.22 9.51
N ASN A 510 -19.87 14.45 9.13
CA ASN A 510 -19.18 14.73 7.86
C ASN A 510 -17.68 14.42 7.91
N VAL A 511 -17.36 13.13 7.85
CA VAL A 511 -16.00 12.60 7.96
C VAL A 511 -15.07 13.14 6.85
N LEU A 512 -15.57 13.36 5.62
CA LEU A 512 -14.74 13.91 4.53
C LEU A 512 -14.27 15.34 4.83
N GLN A 513 -15.15 16.17 5.38
CA GLN A 513 -14.80 17.53 5.77
C GLN A 513 -13.79 17.55 6.92
N ALA A 514 -13.94 16.62 7.88
CA ALA A 514 -13.04 16.50 9.02
C ALA A 514 -11.66 15.95 8.65
N PHE A 515 -11.56 15.06 7.66
CA PHE A 515 -10.30 14.38 7.31
C PHE A 515 -9.19 15.34 6.85
N GLY A 516 -9.56 16.48 6.24
CA GLY A 516 -8.60 17.53 5.88
C GLY A 516 -8.07 18.34 7.07
N ALA A 517 -8.82 18.40 8.18
CA ALA A 517 -8.50 19.22 9.35
C ALA A 517 -7.93 18.41 10.53
N TYR A 518 -8.31 17.14 10.64
CA TYR A 518 -7.92 16.23 11.71
C TYR A 518 -7.21 15.02 11.13
N LYS A 519 -6.01 14.75 11.64
CA LYS A 519 -5.26 13.55 11.28
C LYS A 519 -5.63 12.42 12.23
N GLY A 520 -6.34 11.42 11.71
CA GLY A 520 -6.69 10.21 12.43
C GLY A 520 -7.09 9.10 11.48
N LYS A 521 -7.44 7.93 12.03
CA LYS A 521 -7.69 6.73 11.22
C LYS A 521 -9.17 6.59 10.88
N LEU A 522 -9.48 6.41 9.60
CA LEU A 522 -10.85 6.13 9.17
C LEU A 522 -11.22 4.68 9.53
N VAL A 523 -12.22 4.52 10.40
CA VAL A 523 -12.64 3.20 10.90
C VAL A 523 -14.16 3.05 10.81
N SER A 524 -14.60 1.80 10.66
CA SER A 524 -15.97 1.39 10.92
C SER A 524 -15.99 0.68 12.27
N TYR A 525 -16.85 1.09 13.19
CA TYR A 525 -16.83 0.56 14.56
C TYR A 525 -18.22 0.18 15.06
N THR A 526 -18.27 -0.78 15.98
CA THR A 526 -19.50 -1.21 16.66
C THR A 526 -19.86 -0.29 17.81
N THR A 527 -21.15 -0.03 18.00
CA THR A 527 -21.71 0.60 19.20
C THR A 527 -22.17 -0.46 20.18
N ILE A 528 -22.31 -0.11 21.46
CA ILE A 528 -22.80 -1.05 22.49
C ILE A 528 -24.20 -1.60 22.17
N ASP A 529 -25.01 -0.84 21.42
CA ASP A 529 -26.35 -1.24 20.97
C ASP A 529 -26.34 -2.18 19.73
N GLY A 530 -25.17 -2.65 19.29
CA GLY A 530 -25.02 -3.51 18.12
C GLY A 530 -25.07 -2.78 16.77
N GLY A 531 -25.11 -1.45 16.76
CA GLY A 531 -25.04 -0.63 15.55
C GLY A 531 -23.62 -0.56 15.00
N ILE A 532 -23.48 -0.17 13.73
CA ILE A 532 -22.18 0.04 13.07
C ILE A 532 -22.12 1.47 12.57
N LYS A 533 -21.16 2.24 13.10
CA LYS A 533 -20.89 3.62 12.71
C LYS A 533 -19.56 3.72 11.95
N LYS A 534 -19.36 4.85 11.28
CA LYS A 534 -18.07 5.21 10.66
C LYS A 534 -17.58 6.52 11.27
N GLY A 535 -16.27 6.66 11.40
CA GLY A 535 -15.67 7.89 11.93
C GLY A 535 -14.16 7.89 11.82
N ILE A 536 -13.56 9.04 12.13
CA ILE A 536 -12.11 9.19 12.25
C ILE A 536 -11.73 8.94 13.71
N LEU A 537 -11.15 7.78 13.99
CA LEU A 537 -10.61 7.44 15.31
C LEU A 537 -9.32 8.21 15.55
N MET A 538 -9.28 8.98 16.62
CA MET A 538 -8.09 9.71 17.03
C MET A 538 -7.06 8.75 17.67
N PRO A 539 -5.76 9.12 17.66
CA PRO A 539 -4.70 8.37 18.34
C PRO A 539 -5.00 8.10 19.81
N GLU A 540 -4.31 7.12 20.36
CA GLU A 540 -4.55 6.65 21.73
C GLU A 540 -4.35 7.71 22.80
N TYR A 541 -3.29 8.50 22.64
CA TYR A 541 -2.90 9.56 23.57
C TYR A 541 -3.30 10.94 23.07
N TRP A 542 -4.19 11.00 22.08
CA TRP A 542 -4.65 12.28 21.58
C TRP A 542 -5.54 12.96 22.60
N GLU A 543 -5.12 14.12 23.07
CA GLU A 543 -5.96 15.00 23.87
C GLU A 543 -6.53 16.14 23.02
N PRO A 544 -7.78 16.55 23.26
CA PRO A 544 -8.31 17.76 22.65
C PRO A 544 -7.59 18.97 23.27
N GLY A 545 -6.53 19.44 22.60
CA GLY A 545 -5.73 20.56 23.08
C GLY A 545 -6.57 21.80 23.42
N ASN A 546 -6.10 22.65 24.32
CA ASN A 546 -6.79 23.86 24.79
C ASN A 546 -7.32 24.75 23.64
N ALA A 547 -6.64 24.75 22.49
CA ALA A 547 -7.07 25.47 21.29
C ALA A 547 -8.29 24.83 20.58
N VAL A 548 -8.49 23.52 20.65
CA VAL A 548 -9.64 22.80 20.10
C VAL A 548 -10.83 22.91 21.04
N GLN A 549 -10.62 23.10 22.34
CA GLN A 549 -11.69 23.24 23.34
C GLN A 549 -12.61 24.45 23.11
N GLN A 550 -12.19 25.46 22.33
CA GLN A 550 -12.98 26.69 22.10
C GLN A 550 -13.16 27.08 20.62
N LYS A 551 -12.74 26.25 19.66
CA LYS A 551 -12.76 26.61 18.23
C LYS A 551 -13.68 25.71 17.43
N THR A 552 -14.83 26.25 17.03
CA THR A 552 -15.73 25.65 16.03
C THR A 552 -15.54 26.37 14.70
N VAL A 553 -15.29 25.62 13.63
CA VAL A 553 -15.23 26.20 12.28
C VAL A 553 -16.64 26.30 11.73
N VAL A 554 -17.12 27.53 11.48
CA VAL A 554 -18.49 27.79 11.02
C VAL A 554 -18.47 28.38 9.60
N PRO A 555 -19.28 27.86 8.65
CA PRO A 555 -19.43 28.47 7.33
C PRO A 555 -19.96 29.91 7.43
N ILE A 556 -19.46 30.80 6.58
CA ILE A 556 -19.78 32.23 6.65
C ILE A 556 -21.29 32.50 6.53
N SER A 557 -22.02 31.72 5.73
CA SER A 557 -23.47 31.86 5.57
C SER A 557 -24.25 31.64 6.87
N ARG A 558 -23.81 30.70 7.72
CA ARG A 558 -24.38 30.48 9.06
C ARG A 558 -23.85 31.50 10.07
N ALA A 559 -22.56 31.82 10.00
CA ALA A 559 -21.95 32.85 10.84
C ALA A 559 -22.65 34.21 10.65
N MET A 560 -23.08 34.56 9.44
CA MET A 560 -23.79 35.80 9.14
C MET A 560 -25.10 35.95 9.93
N LYS A 561 -25.82 34.85 10.21
CA LYS A 561 -27.03 34.91 11.06
C LYS A 561 -26.67 35.28 12.50
N VAL A 562 -25.61 34.65 13.03
CA VAL A 562 -25.09 34.93 14.39
C VAL A 562 -24.53 36.34 14.50
N ILE A 563 -23.74 36.77 13.52
CA ILE A 563 -23.18 38.12 13.45
C ILE A 563 -24.30 39.17 13.38
N ARG A 564 -25.38 38.91 12.63
CA ARG A 564 -26.55 39.80 12.59
C ARG A 564 -27.30 39.86 13.92
N SER A 565 -27.42 38.75 14.63
CA SER A 565 -28.10 38.66 15.93
C SER A 565 -27.28 39.16 17.13
N MET A 566 -26.02 39.56 16.94
CA MET A 566 -25.19 40.15 17.99
C MET A 566 -25.87 41.38 18.63
N THR A 567 -25.70 41.58 19.94
CA THR A 567 -26.14 42.80 20.63
C THR A 567 -25.16 43.95 20.37
N SER A 568 -25.64 45.19 20.34
CA SER A 568 -24.76 46.36 20.21
C SER A 568 -23.72 46.36 21.34
N GLY A 569 -22.44 46.46 21.00
CA GLY A 569 -21.31 46.38 21.94
C GLY A 569 -20.68 44.99 22.08
N SER A 570 -21.25 43.94 21.48
CA SER A 570 -20.64 42.60 21.49
C SER A 570 -19.61 42.42 20.36
N SER A 571 -18.68 41.48 20.54
CA SER A 571 -17.64 41.15 19.58
C SER A 571 -17.46 39.65 19.37
N ILE A 572 -17.07 39.25 18.16
CA ILE A 572 -16.69 37.88 17.81
C ILE A 572 -15.29 37.92 17.21
N THR A 573 -14.39 37.08 17.73
CA THR A 573 -13.02 36.96 17.23
C THR A 573 -12.83 35.60 16.56
N THR A 574 -12.31 35.62 15.32
CA THR A 574 -12.05 34.43 14.51
C THR A 574 -10.63 33.88 14.73
N ASN A 575 -10.41 32.64 14.28
CA ASN A 575 -9.10 31.98 14.27
C ASN A 575 -8.02 32.73 13.47
N ASN A 576 -8.42 33.54 12.49
CA ASN A 576 -7.52 34.36 11.66
C ASN A 576 -7.24 35.74 12.30
N LEU A 577 -7.55 35.92 13.59
CA LEU A 577 -7.37 37.16 14.35
C LEU A 577 -8.18 38.34 13.79
N ILE A 578 -9.27 38.05 13.07
CA ILE A 578 -10.26 39.05 12.67
C ILE A 578 -11.30 39.15 13.78
N SER A 579 -11.49 40.34 14.31
CA SER A 579 -12.53 40.60 15.31
C SER A 579 -13.62 41.49 14.71
N ILE A 580 -14.86 41.03 14.77
CA ILE A 580 -16.05 41.76 14.30
C ILE A 580 -16.75 42.34 15.52
N PHE A 581 -16.89 43.65 15.57
CA PHE A 581 -17.56 44.40 16.63
C PHE A 581 -18.85 45.02 16.08
N LYS A 582 -19.98 44.80 16.76
CA LYS A 582 -21.24 45.46 16.38
C LYS A 582 -21.36 46.78 17.14
N GLN A 583 -21.31 47.91 16.43
CA GLN A 583 -21.35 49.25 17.07
C GLN A 583 -22.79 49.69 17.33
N SER A 584 -23.64 49.72 16.31
CA SER A 584 -25.06 50.07 16.44
C SER A 584 -25.85 49.57 15.23
N GLY A 585 -27.06 49.04 15.44
CA GLY A 585 -27.97 48.63 14.36
C GLY A 585 -27.34 47.67 13.36
N VAL A 586 -27.03 48.17 12.16
CA VAL A 586 -26.47 47.41 11.02
C VAL A 586 -24.97 47.70 10.81
N THR A 587 -24.34 48.51 11.66
CA THR A 587 -22.95 48.94 11.52
C THR A 587 -21.99 48.01 12.26
N TYR A 588 -21.01 47.47 11.54
CA TYR A 588 -19.98 46.57 12.06
C TYR A 588 -18.59 47.17 11.85
N LYS A 589 -17.75 47.07 12.88
CA LYS A 589 -16.32 47.40 12.81
C LYS A 589 -15.52 46.11 12.77
N ILE A 590 -14.71 45.94 11.73
CA ILE A 590 -13.83 44.79 11.57
C ILE A 590 -12.41 45.22 11.95
N LEU A 591 -11.81 44.53 12.91
CA LEU A 591 -10.42 44.70 13.31
C LEU A 591 -9.60 43.55 12.74
N VAL A 592 -8.48 43.87 12.11
CA VAL A 592 -7.51 42.91 11.57
C VAL A 592 -6.12 43.21 12.12
N SER A 593 -5.23 42.21 12.12
CA SER A 593 -3.85 42.39 12.56
C SER A 593 -3.11 43.43 11.69
N SER A 594 -2.33 44.32 12.32
CA SER A 594 -1.51 45.33 11.64
C SER A 594 -0.30 44.74 10.89
N ALA A 595 0.05 43.47 11.14
CA ALA A 595 1.17 42.81 10.49
C ALA A 595 0.83 42.42 9.03
N ARG A 596 1.65 42.85 8.06
CA ARG A 596 1.42 42.62 6.62
C ARG A 596 1.29 41.14 6.23
N SER A 597 1.99 40.24 6.91
CA SER A 597 1.93 38.79 6.69
C SER A 597 0.61 38.13 7.10
N ARG A 598 -0.19 38.77 7.97
CA ARG A 598 -1.46 38.24 8.48
C ARG A 598 -2.67 39.10 8.11
N GLY A 599 -2.56 40.43 8.19
CA GLY A 599 -3.62 41.37 7.83
C GLY A 599 -3.71 41.70 6.35
N GLY A 600 -2.61 41.54 5.60
CA GLY A 600 -2.52 41.94 4.19
C GLY A 600 -3.50 41.20 3.25
N MET A 601 -3.89 39.97 3.61
CA MET A 601 -4.88 39.18 2.86
C MET A 601 -6.31 39.76 2.92
N PHE A 602 -6.62 40.61 3.90
CA PHE A 602 -7.96 41.16 4.10
C PHE A 602 -8.09 42.61 3.63
N THR A 603 -6.97 43.34 3.56
CA THR A 603 -6.95 44.74 3.13
C THR A 603 -7.24 44.92 1.65
N SER A 604 -6.97 43.94 0.78
CA SER A 604 -7.29 44.03 -0.66
C SER A 604 -8.77 43.82 -0.97
N ILE A 605 -9.54 43.22 -0.06
CA ILE A 605 -10.95 42.85 -0.24
C ILE A 605 -11.89 43.95 0.32
N LEU A 606 -11.42 44.77 1.25
CA LEU A 606 -12.22 45.83 1.89
C LEU A 606 -12.22 47.17 1.14
N THR A 607 -11.40 47.30 0.08
CA THR A 607 -11.30 48.50 -0.77
C THR A 607 -12.01 48.36 -2.12
N SER A 608 -12.72 47.25 -2.34
CA SER A 608 -13.62 46.98 -3.48
C SER A 608 -15.04 46.83 -2.96
#